data_AF-A0A521LTB0-F1
#
_entry.id   AF-A0A521LTB0-F1
#
_cell.length_a   1.000
_cell.length_b   1.000
_cell.length_c   1.000
_cell.angle_alpha   90.00
_cell.angle_beta   90.00
_cell.angle_gamma   90.00
#
_symmetry.space_group_name_H-M   'P 1'
#
loop_
_entity.id
_entity.type
_entity.pdbx_description
1 polymer ?
#
loop_
_entity_poly.entity_id
_entity_poly.type
_entity_poly.pdbx_seq_one_letter_code
_entity_poly.pdbx_strand_id
1 'polypeptide(L)'
;MKNGATASTVQTMADVWDVYRDELDGVDDQVRKHLDSSVTLVNTVAAHILSSGGKRIRPLLLLLCARLCGYRDSEHHALGSLVEYIHTATLLHDDVVDDADLRRGRQTARKVWGNQVSILVGDYLYSKAICHIVSFHNQAINEVLSEACRKMAEGEVLQLYYNGNPQITESEYLRIVEYKTAGLIAASCRIGAIISGAPADKQAALFRFGQYLGTAFQLVDDTLDYAADGDRLGKSLGQDLRQGKVTLPLLHLLQHCPEQDQKMITDRMETRTLTEADLLRITTLMQESGSISYAMARAREFVAAANTDLALFEDSPPKRALSVVADYMVNRDR
;
A
#
# COMPACT_ATOMS: atom_id res chain seq x y z
N MET A 1 31.31 18.96 -19.41
CA MET A 1 30.28 20.01 -19.20
C MET A 1 29.28 19.93 -20.33
N LYS A 2 28.12 19.32 -20.09
CA LYS A 2 26.95 19.43 -20.95
C LYS A 2 25.77 19.75 -20.05
N ASN A 3 25.31 20.99 -20.23
CA ASN A 3 24.00 21.56 -19.99
C ASN A 3 23.26 21.19 -18.71
N GLY A 4 23.10 22.20 -17.85
CA GLY A 4 22.14 22.21 -16.77
C GLY A 4 20.76 21.84 -17.29
N ALA A 5 20.28 20.69 -16.83
CA ALA A 5 18.88 20.35 -16.93
C ALA A 5 18.10 21.37 -16.09
N THR A 6 17.24 22.10 -16.78
CA THR A 6 16.13 22.87 -16.22
C THR A 6 15.60 22.20 -14.96
N ALA A 7 15.57 22.93 -13.85
CA ALA A 7 14.81 22.56 -12.69
C ALA A 7 13.34 22.40 -13.12
N SER A 8 12.92 21.19 -13.51
CA SER A 8 11.50 20.93 -13.67
C SER A 8 10.91 21.10 -12.28
N THR A 9 10.00 22.05 -12.16
CA THR A 9 9.22 22.23 -10.94
C THR A 9 8.31 21.02 -10.83
N VAL A 10 8.76 20.00 -10.10
CA VAL A 10 7.94 18.86 -9.70
C VAL A 10 6.77 19.41 -8.89
N GLN A 11 5.59 19.49 -9.51
CA GLN A 11 4.37 20.04 -8.92
C GLN A 11 3.23 19.02 -8.91
N THR A 12 3.25 18.06 -9.83
CA THR A 12 2.21 17.05 -10.00
C THR A 12 2.79 15.64 -9.98
N MET A 13 1.94 14.63 -9.72
CA MET A 13 2.36 13.23 -9.77
C MET A 13 2.83 12.82 -11.19
N ALA A 14 2.29 13.44 -12.23
CA ALA A 14 2.76 13.25 -13.60
C ALA A 14 4.21 13.71 -13.76
N ASP A 15 4.57 14.88 -13.21
CA ASP A 15 5.95 15.36 -13.22
C ASP A 15 6.88 14.40 -12.46
N VAL A 16 6.42 13.85 -11.33
CA VAL A 16 7.19 12.86 -10.56
C VAL A 16 7.47 11.62 -11.42
N TRP A 17 6.45 11.03 -12.05
CA TRP A 17 6.66 9.86 -12.89
C TRP A 17 7.55 10.15 -14.10
N ASP A 18 7.46 11.34 -14.69
CA ASP A 18 8.30 11.71 -15.83
C ASP A 18 9.76 11.91 -15.41
N VAL A 19 10.02 12.61 -14.30
CA VAL A 19 11.38 12.87 -13.80
C VAL A 19 12.07 11.58 -13.33
N TYR A 20 11.33 10.65 -12.73
CA TYR A 20 11.87 9.41 -12.17
C TYR A 20 11.61 8.17 -13.04
N ARG A 21 11.25 8.36 -14.32
CA ARG A 21 10.96 7.28 -15.26
C ARG A 21 12.13 6.31 -15.42
N ASP A 22 13.31 6.83 -15.71
CA ASP A 22 14.52 6.01 -15.92
C ASP A 22 14.89 5.19 -14.68
N GLU A 23 14.62 5.74 -13.48
CA GLU A 23 14.86 5.04 -12.21
C GLU A 23 13.86 3.89 -12.01
N LEU A 24 12.59 4.10 -12.38
CA LEU A 24 11.55 3.07 -12.34
C LEU A 24 11.77 1.99 -13.40
N ASP A 25 12.21 2.36 -14.60
CA ASP A 25 12.62 1.43 -15.64
C ASP A 25 13.80 0.56 -15.17
N GLY A 26 14.75 1.17 -14.43
CA GLY A 26 15.83 0.43 -13.76
C GLY A 26 15.32 -0.61 -12.76
N VAL A 27 14.28 -0.29 -11.99
CA VAL A 27 13.61 -1.27 -11.11
C VAL A 27 12.94 -2.38 -11.91
N ASP A 28 12.17 -2.04 -12.96
CA ASP A 28 11.48 -3.03 -13.79
C ASP A 28 12.47 -3.95 -14.54
N ASP A 29 13.65 -3.46 -14.90
CA ASP A 29 14.76 -4.26 -15.40
C ASP A 29 15.27 -5.25 -14.35
N GLN A 30 15.44 -4.83 -13.10
CA GLN A 30 15.83 -5.75 -12.02
C GLN A 30 14.73 -6.78 -11.73
N VAL A 31 13.45 -6.40 -11.77
CA VAL A 31 12.31 -7.32 -11.65
C VAL A 31 12.37 -8.39 -12.74
N ARG A 32 12.57 -8.00 -14.01
CA ARG A 32 12.64 -8.97 -15.12
C ARG A 32 13.87 -9.86 -15.03
N LYS A 33 15.03 -9.27 -14.72
CA LYS A 33 16.31 -9.98 -14.65
C LYS A 33 16.31 -11.09 -13.60
N HIS A 34 15.65 -10.87 -12.47
CA HIS A 34 15.63 -11.82 -11.35
C HIS A 34 14.41 -12.75 -11.35
N LEU A 35 13.63 -12.78 -12.42
CA LEU A 35 12.53 -13.72 -12.62
C LEU A 35 13.00 -14.92 -13.46
N ASP A 36 13.93 -15.67 -12.90
CA ASP A 36 14.77 -16.66 -13.59
C ASP A 36 14.62 -18.08 -13.02
N SER A 37 13.43 -18.44 -12.54
CA SER A 37 13.18 -19.79 -12.02
C SER A 37 13.42 -20.84 -13.10
N SER A 38 14.01 -21.98 -12.72
CA SER A 38 14.08 -23.17 -13.58
C SER A 38 12.70 -23.79 -13.83
N VAL A 39 11.69 -23.43 -13.02
CA VAL A 39 10.31 -23.88 -13.16
C VAL A 39 9.51 -22.84 -13.95
N THR A 40 9.21 -23.14 -15.22
CA THR A 40 8.51 -22.22 -16.13
C THR A 40 7.21 -21.67 -15.56
N LEU A 41 6.43 -22.49 -14.85
CA LEU A 41 5.15 -22.07 -14.27
C LEU A 41 5.32 -20.89 -13.30
N VAL A 42 6.40 -20.88 -12.50
CA VAL A 42 6.70 -19.80 -11.56
C VAL A 42 6.87 -18.48 -12.31
N ASN A 43 7.68 -18.49 -13.37
CA ASN A 43 7.92 -17.28 -14.18
C ASN A 43 6.64 -16.80 -14.85
N THR A 44 5.82 -17.71 -15.39
CA THR A 44 4.54 -17.36 -16.04
C THR A 44 3.59 -16.64 -15.08
N VAL A 45 3.39 -17.19 -13.88
CA VAL A 45 2.44 -16.64 -12.89
C VAL A 45 2.95 -15.32 -12.31
N ALA A 46 4.24 -15.25 -11.97
CA ALA A 46 4.83 -14.02 -11.48
C ALA A 46 4.79 -12.90 -12.54
N ALA A 47 5.15 -13.21 -13.80
CA ALA A 47 5.06 -12.26 -14.89
C ALA A 47 3.63 -11.77 -15.14
N HIS A 48 2.62 -12.64 -15.01
CA HIS A 48 1.21 -12.25 -15.14
C HIS A 48 0.86 -11.12 -14.16
N ILE A 49 1.19 -11.24 -12.88
CA ILE A 49 0.89 -10.18 -11.91
C ILE A 49 1.79 -8.96 -12.09
N LEU A 50 3.10 -9.14 -12.27
CA LEU A 50 4.04 -8.04 -12.40
C LEU A 50 3.74 -7.16 -13.63
N SER A 51 3.20 -7.76 -14.69
CA SER A 51 2.77 -7.08 -15.92
C SER A 51 1.33 -6.59 -15.91
N SER A 52 0.53 -6.90 -14.88
CA SER A 52 -0.89 -6.49 -14.75
C SER A 52 -1.07 -4.99 -14.43
N GLY A 53 -0.05 -4.17 -14.69
CA GLY A 53 0.01 -2.75 -14.35
C GLY A 53 0.28 -2.53 -12.85
N GLY A 54 0.60 -1.30 -12.46
CA GLY A 54 0.87 -0.89 -11.08
C GLY A 54 1.56 0.47 -11.05
N LYS A 55 1.22 1.32 -10.08
CA LYS A 55 1.79 2.69 -9.98
C LYS A 55 3.24 2.73 -9.45
N ARG A 56 3.82 1.55 -9.11
CA ARG A 56 5.17 1.36 -8.54
C ARG A 56 5.51 2.32 -7.40
N ILE A 57 4.52 2.64 -6.55
CA ILE A 57 4.68 3.63 -5.48
C ILE A 57 5.72 3.20 -4.45
N ARG A 58 5.73 1.93 -4.03
CA ARG A 58 6.68 1.44 -3.01
C ARG A 58 8.13 1.52 -3.51
N PRO A 59 8.49 1.01 -4.71
CA PRO A 59 9.80 1.26 -5.29
C PRO A 59 10.10 2.75 -5.44
N LEU A 60 9.18 3.55 -5.99
CA LEU A 60 9.37 5.00 -6.17
C LEU A 60 9.78 5.69 -4.86
N LEU A 61 9.09 5.39 -3.76
CA LEU A 61 9.41 5.97 -2.45
C LEU A 61 10.81 5.59 -1.96
N LEU A 62 11.24 4.34 -2.16
CA LEU A 62 12.61 3.91 -1.86
C LEU A 62 13.63 4.72 -2.68
N LEU A 63 13.40 4.85 -3.99
CA LEU A 63 14.29 5.57 -4.89
C LEU A 63 14.38 7.06 -4.51
N LEU A 64 13.23 7.70 -4.24
CA LEU A 64 13.17 9.09 -3.81
C LEU A 64 13.89 9.32 -2.49
N CYS A 65 13.70 8.42 -1.52
CA CYS A 65 14.40 8.49 -0.22
C CYS A 65 15.91 8.30 -0.37
N ALA A 66 16.35 7.40 -1.25
CA ALA A 66 17.76 7.22 -1.55
C ALA A 66 18.37 8.47 -2.18
N ARG A 67 17.70 9.05 -3.19
CA ARG A 67 18.13 10.29 -3.84
C ARG A 67 18.10 11.49 -2.88
N LEU A 68 17.11 11.58 -2.01
CA LEU A 68 17.03 12.62 -0.97
C LEU A 68 18.21 12.56 -0.01
N CYS A 69 18.67 11.36 0.34
CA CYS A 69 19.84 11.14 1.17
C CYS A 69 21.17 11.17 0.41
N GLY A 70 21.15 11.51 -0.89
CA GLY A 70 22.36 11.73 -1.69
C GLY A 70 22.97 10.49 -2.33
N TYR A 71 22.27 9.34 -2.35
CA TYR A 71 22.74 8.15 -3.05
C TYR A 71 22.85 8.40 -4.55
N ARG A 72 23.93 7.92 -5.19
CA ARG A 72 24.23 8.16 -6.62
C ARG A 72 24.42 6.89 -7.44
N ASP A 73 24.62 5.75 -6.78
CA ASP A 73 24.77 4.46 -7.46
C ASP A 73 23.40 3.91 -7.88
N SER A 74 23.36 2.61 -8.23
CA SER A 74 22.19 1.93 -8.81
C SER A 74 21.65 0.76 -7.99
N GLU A 75 22.23 0.43 -6.83
CA GLU A 75 21.80 -0.75 -6.07
C GLU A 75 20.39 -0.57 -5.46
N HIS A 76 19.93 0.68 -5.32
CA HIS A 76 18.57 1.03 -4.92
C HIS A 76 17.52 0.57 -5.94
N HIS A 77 17.88 0.36 -7.22
CA HIS A 77 17.00 -0.28 -8.21
C HIS A 77 16.72 -1.74 -7.84
N ALA A 78 17.78 -2.47 -7.46
CA ALA A 78 17.66 -3.86 -7.05
C ALA A 78 16.84 -3.94 -5.75
N LEU A 79 17.12 -3.11 -4.74
CA LEU A 79 16.30 -3.04 -3.52
C LEU A 79 14.82 -2.71 -3.81
N GLY A 80 14.55 -1.77 -4.71
CA GLY A 80 13.19 -1.46 -5.17
C GLY A 80 12.47 -2.67 -5.77
N SER A 81 13.18 -3.50 -6.56
CA SER A 81 12.60 -4.72 -7.12
C SER A 81 12.25 -5.77 -6.06
N LEU A 82 13.03 -5.87 -4.97
CA LEU A 82 12.76 -6.81 -3.88
C LEU A 82 11.52 -6.42 -3.08
N VAL A 83 11.34 -5.12 -2.83
CA VAL A 83 10.11 -4.58 -2.24
C VAL A 83 8.90 -4.92 -3.11
N GLU A 84 9.02 -4.77 -4.44
CA GLU A 84 7.92 -5.09 -5.36
C GLU A 84 7.63 -6.61 -5.40
N TYR A 85 8.65 -7.47 -5.28
CA TYR A 85 8.48 -8.92 -5.13
C TYR A 85 7.71 -9.28 -3.87
N ILE A 86 8.07 -8.69 -2.72
CA ILE A 86 7.36 -8.93 -1.46
C ILE A 86 5.92 -8.46 -1.57
N HIS A 87 5.68 -7.26 -2.09
CA HIS A 87 4.32 -6.77 -2.32
C HIS A 87 3.53 -7.67 -3.28
N THR A 88 4.17 -8.16 -4.34
CA THR A 88 3.54 -9.07 -5.31
C THR A 88 3.19 -10.42 -4.68
N ALA A 89 4.07 -10.95 -3.82
CA ALA A 89 3.81 -12.17 -3.07
C ALA A 89 2.59 -12.01 -2.18
N THR A 90 2.45 -10.87 -1.48
CA THR A 90 1.28 -10.65 -0.62
C THR A 90 0.00 -10.53 -1.44
N LEU A 91 0.02 -9.88 -2.61
CA LEU A 91 -1.16 -9.84 -3.49
C LEU A 91 -1.60 -11.25 -3.95
N LEU A 92 -0.65 -12.14 -4.24
CA LEU A 92 -0.95 -13.53 -4.59
C LEU A 92 -1.62 -14.29 -3.45
N HIS A 93 -1.15 -14.07 -2.23
CA HIS A 93 -1.70 -14.69 -1.01
C HIS A 93 -3.06 -14.08 -0.66
N ASP A 94 -3.18 -12.75 -0.68
CA ASP A 94 -4.42 -12.02 -0.41
C ASP A 94 -5.53 -12.41 -1.37
N ASP A 95 -5.24 -12.54 -2.66
CA ASP A 95 -6.24 -12.96 -3.64
C ASP A 95 -6.83 -14.34 -3.27
N VAL A 96 -6.04 -15.24 -2.69
CA VAL A 96 -6.49 -16.55 -2.19
C VAL A 96 -7.28 -16.42 -0.89
N VAL A 97 -6.84 -15.59 0.06
CA VAL A 97 -7.52 -15.38 1.34
C VAL A 97 -8.89 -14.70 1.15
N ASP A 98 -8.96 -13.73 0.24
CA ASP A 98 -10.16 -12.92 -0.02
C ASP A 98 -11.07 -13.53 -1.12
N ASP A 99 -10.75 -14.72 -1.64
CA ASP A 99 -11.44 -15.39 -2.75
C ASP A 99 -11.65 -14.50 -3.99
N ALA A 100 -10.67 -13.63 -4.28
CA ALA A 100 -10.78 -12.64 -5.34
C ALA A 100 -10.73 -13.30 -6.73
N ASP A 101 -11.71 -12.97 -7.58
CA ASP A 101 -11.77 -13.43 -8.98
C ASP A 101 -11.10 -12.46 -9.96
N LEU A 102 -11.07 -11.16 -9.63
CA LEU A 102 -10.49 -10.10 -10.46
C LEU A 102 -9.55 -9.20 -9.65
N ARG A 103 -8.44 -8.77 -10.28
CA ARG A 103 -7.55 -7.71 -9.80
C ARG A 103 -7.14 -6.81 -10.96
N ARG A 104 -7.28 -5.49 -10.78
CA ARG A 104 -6.99 -4.47 -11.82
C ARG A 104 -7.68 -4.78 -13.17
N GLY A 105 -8.92 -5.28 -13.11
CA GLY A 105 -9.71 -5.64 -14.30
C GLY A 105 -9.29 -6.93 -15.01
N ARG A 106 -8.31 -7.68 -14.48
CA ARG A 106 -7.83 -8.96 -15.03
C ARG A 106 -8.16 -10.10 -14.06
N GLN A 107 -8.24 -11.34 -14.57
CA GLN A 107 -8.41 -12.51 -13.73
C GLN A 107 -7.22 -12.69 -12.79
N THR A 108 -7.51 -12.97 -11.52
CA THR A 108 -6.48 -13.25 -10.50
C THR A 108 -5.73 -14.54 -10.82
N ALA A 109 -4.52 -14.68 -10.28
CA ALA A 109 -3.73 -15.90 -10.47
C ALA A 109 -4.47 -17.13 -9.93
N ARG A 110 -5.20 -16.99 -8.82
CA ARG A 110 -6.00 -18.09 -8.27
C ARG A 110 -7.11 -18.55 -9.20
N LYS A 111 -7.70 -17.62 -9.96
CA LYS A 111 -8.77 -17.96 -10.90
C LYS A 111 -8.26 -18.72 -12.11
N VAL A 112 -7.04 -18.40 -12.54
CA VAL A 112 -6.42 -18.99 -13.74
C VAL A 112 -5.67 -20.29 -13.43
N TRP A 113 -4.90 -20.33 -12.33
CA TRP A 113 -4.01 -21.44 -11.97
C TRP A 113 -4.36 -22.15 -10.66
N GLY A 114 -5.35 -21.66 -9.91
CA GLY A 114 -5.78 -22.23 -8.64
C GLY A 114 -5.02 -21.69 -7.42
N ASN A 115 -5.59 -21.97 -6.24
CA ASN A 115 -5.05 -21.50 -4.95
C ASN A 115 -3.64 -22.04 -4.69
N GLN A 116 -3.39 -23.33 -4.97
CA GLN A 116 -2.10 -23.98 -4.71
C GLN A 116 -0.95 -23.30 -5.46
N VAL A 117 -1.14 -23.05 -6.76
CA VAL A 117 -0.10 -22.38 -7.57
C VAL A 117 0.12 -20.94 -7.10
N SER A 118 -0.96 -20.22 -6.74
CA SER A 118 -0.86 -18.84 -6.29
C SER A 118 -0.07 -18.72 -4.98
N ILE A 119 -0.36 -19.59 -4.00
CA ILE A 119 0.37 -19.65 -2.73
C ILE A 119 1.85 -19.95 -2.98
N LEU A 120 2.17 -21.01 -3.73
CA LEU A 120 3.55 -21.46 -3.94
C LEU A 120 4.38 -20.45 -4.75
N VAL A 121 3.77 -19.72 -5.69
CA VAL A 121 4.47 -18.66 -6.43
C VAL A 121 4.67 -17.43 -5.54
N GLY A 122 3.73 -17.11 -4.65
CA GLY A 122 3.93 -16.09 -3.61
C GLY A 122 5.10 -16.46 -2.70
N ASP A 123 5.16 -17.70 -2.22
CA ASP A 123 6.24 -18.21 -1.37
C ASP A 123 7.59 -18.12 -2.09
N TYR A 124 7.62 -18.43 -3.39
CA TYR A 124 8.81 -18.30 -4.22
C TYR A 124 9.29 -16.85 -4.32
N LEU A 125 8.41 -15.89 -4.66
CA LEU A 125 8.78 -14.48 -4.79
C LEU A 125 9.29 -13.92 -3.47
N TYR A 126 8.63 -14.27 -2.37
CA TYR A 126 9.03 -13.88 -1.03
C TYR A 126 10.42 -14.45 -0.67
N SER A 127 10.63 -15.75 -0.91
CA SER A 127 11.91 -16.41 -0.66
C SER A 127 13.03 -15.86 -1.55
N LYS A 128 12.74 -15.57 -2.83
CA LYS A 128 13.68 -14.96 -3.78
C LYS A 128 14.09 -13.57 -3.31
N ALA A 129 13.15 -12.77 -2.81
CA ALA A 129 13.43 -11.45 -2.25
C ALA A 129 14.36 -11.54 -1.03
N ILE A 130 14.11 -12.49 -0.12
CA ILE A 130 14.97 -12.72 1.06
C ILE A 130 16.35 -13.23 0.67
N CYS A 131 16.46 -14.17 -0.28
CA CYS A 131 17.76 -14.64 -0.74
C CYS A 131 18.59 -13.51 -1.36
N HIS A 132 17.95 -12.62 -2.11
CA HIS A 132 18.63 -11.50 -2.75
C HIS A 132 18.96 -10.38 -1.74
N ILE A 133 18.12 -10.09 -0.74
CA ILE A 133 18.43 -9.04 0.24
C ILE A 133 19.72 -9.34 1.02
N VAL A 134 19.97 -10.62 1.31
CA VAL A 134 21.18 -11.06 2.03
C VAL A 134 22.47 -10.79 1.25
N SER A 135 22.44 -10.78 -0.10
CA SER A 135 23.64 -10.52 -0.90
C SER A 135 24.11 -9.07 -0.87
N PHE A 136 23.30 -8.14 -0.33
CA PHE A 136 23.73 -6.75 -0.09
C PHE A 136 24.63 -6.64 1.14
N HIS A 137 24.77 -7.71 1.94
CA HIS A 137 25.59 -7.74 3.14
C HIS A 137 25.35 -6.56 4.10
N ASN A 138 24.10 -6.06 4.15
CA ASN A 138 23.71 -4.93 4.97
C ASN A 138 22.70 -5.37 6.04
N GLN A 139 23.20 -5.56 7.27
CA GLN A 139 22.41 -6.06 8.38
C GLN A 139 21.21 -5.16 8.72
N ALA A 140 21.36 -3.83 8.63
CA ALA A 140 20.27 -2.90 8.92
C ALA A 140 19.12 -3.01 7.90
N ILE A 141 19.45 -3.26 6.62
CA ILE A 141 18.43 -3.52 5.59
C ILE A 141 17.71 -4.85 5.88
N ASN A 142 18.47 -5.90 6.23
CA ASN A 142 17.89 -7.21 6.57
C ASN A 142 16.92 -7.13 7.75
N GLU A 143 17.29 -6.41 8.81
CA GLU A 143 16.45 -6.19 10.00
C GLU A 143 15.18 -5.42 9.65
N VAL A 144 15.30 -4.33 8.88
CA VAL A 144 14.13 -3.52 8.49
C VAL A 144 13.16 -4.32 7.63
N LEU A 145 13.67 -5.07 6.65
CA LEU A 145 12.82 -5.82 5.74
C LEU A 145 12.18 -7.02 6.44
N SER A 146 12.94 -7.78 7.24
CA SER A 146 12.41 -8.92 8.01
C SER A 146 11.33 -8.51 9.00
N GLU A 147 11.50 -7.37 9.69
CA GLU A 147 10.49 -6.84 10.61
C GLU A 147 9.22 -6.39 9.88
N ALA A 148 9.35 -5.73 8.73
CA ALA A 148 8.20 -5.33 7.91
C ALA A 148 7.43 -6.56 7.42
N CYS A 149 8.14 -7.55 6.89
CA CYS A 149 7.64 -8.85 6.49
C CYS A 149 6.86 -9.58 7.60
N ARG A 150 7.43 -9.65 8.81
CA ARG A 150 6.78 -10.22 9.99
C ARG A 150 5.49 -9.48 10.33
N LYS A 151 5.55 -8.15 10.42
CA LYS A 151 4.39 -7.30 10.71
C LYS A 151 3.29 -7.42 9.66
N MET A 152 3.63 -7.52 8.38
CA MET A 152 2.64 -7.72 7.31
C MET A 152 1.85 -9.01 7.52
N ALA A 153 2.54 -10.12 7.78
CA ALA A 153 1.87 -11.39 8.06
C ALA A 153 0.99 -11.32 9.33
N GLU A 154 1.48 -10.67 10.40
CA GLU A 154 0.68 -10.42 11.60
C GLU A 154 -0.53 -9.52 11.32
N GLY A 155 -0.38 -8.51 10.46
CA GLY A 155 -1.44 -7.61 10.04
C GLY A 155 -2.57 -8.33 9.32
N GLU A 156 -2.24 -9.25 8.42
CA GLU A 156 -3.25 -10.11 7.76
C GLU A 156 -4.00 -10.99 8.76
N VAL A 157 -3.27 -11.63 9.68
CA VAL A 157 -3.90 -12.47 10.72
C VAL A 157 -4.77 -11.64 11.66
N LEU A 158 -4.33 -10.44 12.05
CA LEU A 158 -5.12 -9.51 12.86
C LEU A 158 -6.38 -9.09 12.10
N GLN A 159 -6.28 -8.77 10.82
CA GLN A 159 -7.46 -8.43 10.00
C GLN A 159 -8.46 -9.59 9.99
N LEU A 160 -8.00 -10.83 9.81
CA LEU A 160 -8.85 -12.02 9.86
C LEU A 160 -9.49 -12.22 11.24
N TYR A 161 -8.76 -11.97 12.32
CA TYR A 161 -9.25 -12.11 13.70
C TYR A 161 -10.40 -11.13 14.00
N TYR A 162 -10.28 -9.88 13.55
CA TYR A 162 -11.33 -8.86 13.74
C TYR A 162 -12.42 -8.90 12.67
N ASN A 163 -12.31 -9.77 11.67
CA ASN A 163 -13.27 -9.79 10.57
C ASN A 163 -14.68 -10.14 11.08
N GLY A 164 -15.67 -9.31 10.77
CA GLY A 164 -17.03 -9.44 11.29
C GLY A 164 -17.22 -8.99 12.74
N ASN A 165 -16.22 -8.39 13.39
CA ASN A 165 -16.34 -7.86 14.75
C ASN A 165 -16.58 -6.33 14.74
N PRO A 166 -17.84 -5.86 14.94
CA PRO A 166 -18.17 -4.43 14.92
C PRO A 166 -17.64 -3.65 16.13
N GLN A 167 -17.08 -4.33 17.14
CA GLN A 167 -16.56 -3.72 18.36
C GLN A 167 -15.07 -3.38 18.30
N ILE A 168 -14.41 -3.60 17.15
CA ILE A 168 -13.01 -3.19 16.98
C ILE A 168 -12.87 -1.68 17.23
N THR A 169 -11.84 -1.28 17.96
CA THR A 169 -11.54 0.13 18.22
C THR A 169 -10.80 0.76 17.05
N GLU A 170 -10.85 2.10 16.93
CA GLU A 170 -10.02 2.83 15.95
C GLU A 170 -8.53 2.51 16.10
N SER A 171 -8.05 2.30 17.33
CA SER A 171 -6.64 1.95 17.58
C SER A 171 -6.24 0.57 17.05
N GLU A 172 -7.15 -0.40 17.10
CA GLU A 172 -6.93 -1.75 16.57
C GLU A 172 -7.02 -1.76 15.05
N TYR A 173 -7.97 -1.03 14.47
CA TYR A 173 -8.05 -0.79 13.03
C TYR A 173 -6.76 -0.14 12.50
N LEU A 174 -6.30 0.95 13.13
CA LEU A 174 -5.06 1.62 12.74
C LEU A 174 -3.83 0.72 12.87
N ARG A 175 -3.82 -0.21 13.84
CA ARG A 175 -2.75 -1.22 13.96
C ARG A 175 -2.76 -2.20 12.79
N ILE A 176 -3.94 -2.66 12.34
CA ILE A 176 -4.06 -3.50 11.13
C ILE A 176 -3.49 -2.75 9.93
N VAL A 177 -3.91 -1.49 9.73
CA VAL A 177 -3.41 -0.63 8.64
C VAL A 177 -1.89 -0.45 8.71
N GLU A 178 -1.36 -0.17 9.90
CA GLU A 178 0.07 -0.01 10.13
C GLU A 178 0.85 -1.26 9.72
N TYR A 179 0.35 -2.43 10.11
CA TYR A 179 1.05 -3.70 9.92
C TYR A 179 0.95 -4.21 8.49
N LYS A 180 -0.26 -4.23 7.93
CA LYS A 180 -0.56 -4.76 6.60
C LYS A 180 -0.04 -3.88 5.47
N THR A 181 -0.26 -2.57 5.57
CA THR A 181 -0.01 -1.64 4.45
C THR A 181 1.15 -0.70 4.71
N ALA A 182 1.12 0.02 5.84
CA ALA A 182 2.10 1.09 6.09
C ALA A 182 3.51 0.57 6.37
N GLY A 183 3.63 -0.62 6.97
CA GLY A 183 4.91 -1.21 7.38
C GLY A 183 5.89 -1.38 6.22
N LEU A 184 5.44 -1.91 5.07
CA LEU A 184 6.30 -2.06 3.89
C LEU A 184 6.66 -0.71 3.26
N ILE A 185 5.76 0.26 3.28
CA ILE A 185 6.01 1.62 2.78
C ILE A 185 7.08 2.31 3.65
N ALA A 186 6.93 2.23 4.98
CA ALA A 186 7.90 2.73 5.96
C ALA A 186 9.28 2.07 5.80
N ALA A 187 9.30 0.75 5.63
CA ALA A 187 10.52 -0.01 5.37
C ALA A 187 11.18 0.44 4.07
N SER A 188 10.41 0.64 2.99
CA SER A 188 10.92 1.10 1.69
C SER A 188 11.62 2.46 1.81
N CYS A 189 11.00 3.41 2.51
CA CYS A 189 11.57 4.73 2.74
C CYS A 189 12.86 4.66 3.58
N ARG A 190 12.84 3.86 4.65
CA ARG A 190 14.00 3.67 5.53
C ARG A 190 15.16 2.94 4.83
N ILE A 191 14.88 1.94 4.00
CA ILE A 191 15.88 1.21 3.21
C ILE A 191 16.60 2.19 2.26
N GLY A 192 15.85 3.08 1.60
CA GLY A 192 16.44 4.15 0.77
C GLY A 192 17.41 5.03 1.57
N ALA A 193 17.07 5.38 2.82
CA ALA A 193 17.96 6.12 3.70
C ALA A 193 19.20 5.31 4.14
N ILE A 194 19.03 4.02 4.46
CA ILE A 194 20.11 3.14 4.92
C ILE A 194 21.15 2.91 3.83
N ILE A 195 20.72 2.58 2.61
CA ILE A 195 21.66 2.33 1.49
C ILE A 195 22.47 3.59 1.13
N SER A 196 21.91 4.77 1.43
CA SER A 196 22.58 6.07 1.27
C SER A 196 23.60 6.40 2.35
N GLY A 197 23.71 5.59 3.41
CA GLY A 197 24.54 5.91 4.57
C GLY A 197 24.02 7.10 5.40
N ALA A 198 22.70 7.38 5.34
CA ALA A 198 22.12 8.50 6.06
C ALA A 198 22.24 8.33 7.59
N PRO A 199 22.39 9.41 8.37
CA PRO A 199 22.38 9.34 9.83
C PRO A 199 21.06 8.80 10.40
N ALA A 200 21.10 8.26 11.62
CA ALA A 200 19.99 7.52 12.22
C ALA A 200 18.70 8.35 12.41
N ASP A 201 18.83 9.65 12.68
CA ASP A 201 17.71 10.58 12.78
C ASP A 201 16.97 10.75 11.45
N LYS A 202 17.70 10.88 10.32
CA LYS A 202 17.14 10.93 8.97
C LYS A 202 16.51 9.60 8.56
N GLN A 203 17.13 8.47 8.93
CA GLN A 203 16.53 7.15 8.71
C GLN A 203 15.19 7.01 9.47
N ALA A 204 15.14 7.44 10.73
CA ALA A 204 13.94 7.40 11.55
C ALA A 204 12.84 8.34 11.03
N ALA A 205 13.22 9.53 10.55
CA ALA A 205 12.29 10.48 9.93
C ALA A 205 11.64 9.91 8.67
N LEU A 206 12.42 9.27 7.78
CA LEU A 206 11.88 8.65 6.57
C LEU A 206 11.05 7.40 6.85
N PHE A 207 11.37 6.68 7.93
CA PHE A 207 10.51 5.60 8.41
C PHE A 207 9.13 6.14 8.83
N ARG A 208 9.07 7.17 9.69
CA ARG A 208 7.81 7.79 10.13
C ARG A 208 7.03 8.42 8.97
N PHE A 209 7.71 9.12 8.07
CA PHE A 209 7.13 9.61 6.82
C PHE A 209 6.40 8.49 6.08
N GLY A 210 7.06 7.35 5.86
CA GLY A 210 6.46 6.21 5.18
C GLY A 210 5.32 5.55 5.97
N GLN A 211 5.39 5.49 7.30
CA GLN A 211 4.29 5.00 8.14
C GLN A 211 3.05 5.88 7.97
N TYR A 212 3.19 7.19 8.16
CA TYR A 212 2.08 8.12 8.04
C TYR A 212 1.49 8.13 6.62
N LEU A 213 2.34 8.12 5.59
CA LEU A 213 1.91 8.05 4.21
C LEU A 213 1.13 6.77 3.90
N GLY A 214 1.64 5.62 4.37
CA GLY A 214 0.98 4.34 4.17
C GLY A 214 -0.35 4.22 4.90
N THR A 215 -0.45 4.80 6.11
CA THR A 215 -1.71 4.89 6.84
C THR A 215 -2.71 5.77 6.10
N ALA A 216 -2.31 6.98 5.69
CA ALA A 216 -3.17 7.86 4.91
C ALA A 216 -3.68 7.19 3.62
N PHE A 217 -2.80 6.48 2.91
CA PHE A 217 -3.13 5.76 1.69
C PHE A 217 -4.25 4.73 1.92
N GLN A 218 -4.15 3.92 2.99
CA GLN A 218 -5.15 2.89 3.28
C GLN A 218 -6.47 3.49 3.74
N LEU A 219 -6.44 4.53 4.57
CA LEU A 219 -7.67 5.24 4.98
C LEU A 219 -8.45 5.78 3.77
N VAL A 220 -7.74 6.31 2.78
CA VAL A 220 -8.34 6.79 1.52
C VAL A 220 -8.87 5.61 0.70
N ASP A 221 -8.12 4.52 0.60
CA ASP A 221 -8.53 3.31 -0.14
C ASP A 221 -9.84 2.73 0.43
N ASP A 222 -9.89 2.55 1.74
CA ASP A 222 -11.07 2.08 2.48
C ASP A 222 -12.24 3.05 2.32
N THR A 223 -11.99 4.36 2.32
CA THR A 223 -13.04 5.37 2.16
C THR A 223 -13.62 5.38 0.74
N LEU A 224 -12.77 5.22 -0.28
CA LEU A 224 -13.18 5.11 -1.67
C LEU A 224 -14.01 3.85 -1.95
N ASP A 225 -14.01 2.85 -1.05
CA ASP A 225 -14.89 1.69 -1.13
C ASP A 225 -16.38 2.03 -0.90
N TYR A 226 -16.65 3.15 -0.23
CA TYR A 226 -18.00 3.63 0.06
C TYR A 226 -18.41 4.87 -0.75
N ALA A 227 -17.44 5.59 -1.33
CA ALA A 227 -17.70 6.79 -2.11
C ALA A 227 -18.15 6.44 -3.54
N ALA A 228 -19.42 6.70 -3.85
CA ALA A 228 -19.96 6.65 -5.20
C ALA A 228 -20.16 8.07 -5.73
N ASP A 229 -19.44 8.45 -6.78
CA ASP A 229 -19.81 9.61 -7.60
C ASP A 229 -20.86 9.17 -8.64
N GLY A 230 -22.15 9.42 -8.33
CA GLY A 230 -23.25 9.33 -9.29
C GLY A 230 -23.45 7.98 -10.00
N ASP A 231 -23.87 8.01 -11.27
CA ASP A 231 -24.26 6.89 -12.16
C ASP A 231 -23.24 5.73 -12.32
N ARG A 232 -22.10 5.79 -11.62
CA ARG A 232 -21.12 4.70 -11.47
C ARG A 232 -21.45 3.74 -10.32
N LEU A 233 -22.74 3.53 -10.03
CA LEU A 233 -23.24 2.43 -9.20
C LEU A 233 -22.96 1.08 -9.91
N GLY A 234 -21.71 0.64 -9.88
CA GLY A 234 -21.26 -0.58 -10.52
C GLY A 234 -20.53 -1.48 -9.52
N LYS A 235 -21.09 -2.70 -9.33
CA LYS A 235 -20.57 -4.01 -8.86
C LYS A 235 -19.45 -4.16 -7.81
N SER A 236 -18.71 -3.11 -7.42
CA SER A 236 -17.56 -3.17 -6.52
C SER A 236 -17.64 -2.19 -5.35
N LEU A 237 -18.82 -1.65 -5.04
CA LEU A 237 -19.02 -0.82 -3.84
C LEU A 237 -19.21 -1.72 -2.61
N GLY A 238 -18.60 -1.34 -1.48
CA GLY A 238 -18.75 -2.05 -0.22
C GLY A 238 -18.21 -3.48 -0.25
N GLN A 239 -17.14 -3.74 -1.02
CA GLN A 239 -16.48 -5.05 -0.99
C GLN A 239 -15.93 -5.34 0.41
N ASP A 240 -15.36 -4.33 1.06
CA ASP A 240 -14.82 -4.47 2.41
C ASP A 240 -15.93 -4.86 3.38
N LEU A 241 -17.08 -4.19 3.30
CA LEU A 241 -18.23 -4.48 4.14
C LEU A 241 -18.79 -5.89 3.88
N ARG A 242 -18.86 -6.34 2.62
CA ARG A 242 -19.28 -7.71 2.27
C ARG A 242 -18.33 -8.78 2.78
N GLN A 243 -17.04 -8.46 2.85
CA GLN A 243 -16.02 -9.33 3.40
C GLN A 243 -16.02 -9.33 4.94
N GLY A 244 -16.78 -8.42 5.57
CA GLY A 244 -16.88 -8.26 7.02
C GLY A 244 -15.85 -7.29 7.61
N LYS A 245 -15.07 -6.60 6.76
CA LYS A 245 -14.01 -5.68 7.19
C LYS A 245 -14.64 -4.43 7.79
N VAL A 246 -14.21 -4.10 9.00
CA VAL A 246 -14.64 -2.89 9.71
C VAL A 246 -13.60 -1.79 9.50
N THR A 247 -13.87 -0.92 8.54
CA THR A 247 -13.00 0.20 8.14
C THR A 247 -13.31 1.46 8.93
N LEU A 248 -12.44 2.49 8.84
CA LEU A 248 -12.62 3.73 9.60
C LEU A 248 -13.97 4.45 9.36
N PRO A 249 -14.47 4.60 8.11
CA PRO A 249 -15.80 5.19 7.90
C PRO A 249 -16.92 4.40 8.59
N LEU A 250 -16.82 3.07 8.61
CA LEU A 250 -17.81 2.21 9.25
C LEU A 250 -17.75 2.31 10.77
N LEU A 251 -16.54 2.36 11.34
CA LEU A 251 -16.34 2.59 12.78
C LEU A 251 -16.96 3.89 13.25
N HIS A 252 -16.69 4.97 12.52
CA HIS A 252 -17.30 6.26 12.82
C HIS A 252 -18.83 6.17 12.70
N LEU A 253 -19.35 5.53 11.66
CA LEU A 253 -20.80 5.37 11.49
C LEU A 253 -21.42 4.62 12.68
N LEU A 254 -20.87 3.49 13.09
CA LEU A 254 -21.39 2.67 14.19
C LEU A 254 -21.45 3.42 15.53
N GLN A 255 -20.64 4.46 15.70
CA GLN A 255 -20.65 5.31 16.90
C GLN A 255 -21.64 6.47 16.83
N HIS A 256 -22.10 6.84 15.63
CA HIS A 256 -22.89 8.05 15.40
C HIS A 256 -24.26 7.80 14.77
N CYS A 257 -24.58 6.56 14.38
CA CYS A 257 -25.89 6.19 13.85
C CYS A 257 -26.91 5.84 14.95
N PRO A 258 -28.22 5.90 14.65
CA PRO A 258 -29.25 5.43 15.57
C PRO A 258 -29.06 3.96 15.95
N GLU A 259 -29.44 3.58 17.17
CA GLU A 259 -29.29 2.21 17.70
C GLU A 259 -29.93 1.14 16.79
N GLN A 260 -31.04 1.46 16.13
CA GLN A 260 -31.69 0.57 15.18
C GLN A 260 -30.82 0.28 13.95
N ASP A 261 -30.20 1.32 13.38
CA ASP A 261 -29.29 1.18 12.24
C ASP A 261 -28.00 0.45 12.68
N GLN A 262 -27.47 0.76 13.87
CA GLN A 262 -26.30 0.07 14.44
C GLN A 262 -26.53 -1.44 14.58
N LYS A 263 -27.69 -1.84 15.11
CA LYS A 263 -28.10 -3.25 15.24
C LYS A 263 -28.24 -3.93 13.88
N MET A 264 -28.85 -3.25 12.90
CA MET A 264 -28.97 -3.76 11.54
C MET A 264 -27.60 -4.00 10.91
N ILE A 265 -26.68 -3.02 10.99
CA ILE A 265 -25.33 -3.14 10.43
C ILE A 265 -24.60 -4.33 11.09
N THR A 266 -24.61 -4.39 12.41
CA THR A 266 -23.99 -5.47 13.19
C THR A 266 -24.51 -6.84 12.78
N ASP A 267 -25.83 -7.03 12.75
CA ASP A 267 -26.46 -8.30 12.36
C ASP A 267 -26.08 -8.71 10.93
N ARG A 268 -26.08 -7.78 9.97
CA ARG A 268 -25.71 -8.07 8.58
C ARG A 268 -24.25 -8.44 8.41
N MET A 269 -23.36 -7.84 9.20
CA MET A 269 -21.93 -8.16 9.20
C MET A 269 -21.66 -9.54 9.79
N GLU A 270 -22.22 -9.85 10.95
CA GLU A 270 -22.04 -11.13 11.64
C GLU A 270 -22.61 -12.30 10.83
N THR A 271 -23.79 -12.12 10.23
CA THR A 271 -24.48 -13.16 9.45
C THR A 271 -24.00 -13.26 7.99
N ARG A 272 -23.20 -12.29 7.52
CA ARG A 272 -22.79 -12.15 6.11
C ARG A 272 -23.97 -12.14 5.12
N THR A 273 -25.07 -11.48 5.50
CA THR A 273 -26.31 -11.41 4.71
C THR A 273 -26.58 -10.03 4.10
N LEU A 274 -25.53 -9.20 3.97
CA LEU A 274 -25.64 -7.84 3.44
C LEU A 274 -26.28 -7.81 2.03
N THR A 275 -27.41 -7.12 1.92
CA THR A 275 -28.11 -6.91 0.63
C THR A 275 -27.69 -5.59 -0.03
N GLU A 276 -28.02 -5.42 -1.31
CA GLU A 276 -27.82 -4.12 -2.00
C GLU A 276 -28.59 -2.97 -1.33
N ALA A 277 -29.79 -3.26 -0.81
CA ALA A 277 -30.61 -2.28 -0.10
C ALA A 277 -29.96 -1.87 1.22
N ASP A 278 -29.40 -2.83 1.97
CA ASP A 278 -28.63 -2.54 3.19
C ASP A 278 -27.41 -1.68 2.86
N LEU A 279 -26.67 -2.02 1.79
CA LEU A 279 -25.50 -1.26 1.37
C LEU A 279 -25.86 0.19 1.01
N LEU A 280 -26.94 0.42 0.27
CA LEU A 280 -27.42 1.77 -0.06
C LEU A 280 -27.84 2.56 1.19
N ARG A 281 -28.51 1.89 2.15
CA ARG A 281 -28.87 2.51 3.43
C ARG A 281 -27.63 2.91 4.22
N ILE A 282 -26.62 2.02 4.29
CA ILE A 282 -25.37 2.26 5.02
C ILE A 282 -24.58 3.41 4.39
N THR A 283 -24.45 3.46 3.07
CA THR A 283 -23.75 4.56 2.40
C THR A 283 -24.47 5.90 2.57
N THR A 284 -25.80 5.91 2.55
CA THR A 284 -26.61 7.10 2.87
C THR A 284 -26.36 7.56 4.30
N LEU A 285 -26.38 6.63 5.26
CA LEU A 285 -26.08 6.94 6.66
C LEU A 285 -24.65 7.48 6.85
N MET A 286 -23.65 6.92 6.15
CA MET A 286 -22.27 7.43 6.19
C MET A 286 -22.16 8.87 5.69
N GLN A 287 -22.99 9.26 4.71
CA GLN A 287 -23.07 10.64 4.24
C GLN A 287 -23.74 11.55 5.27
N GLU A 288 -24.89 11.12 5.82
CA GLU A 288 -25.64 11.88 6.83
C GLU A 288 -24.86 12.08 8.13
N SER A 289 -24.10 11.07 8.58
CA SER A 289 -23.29 11.13 9.80
C SER A 289 -21.90 11.75 9.58
N GLY A 290 -21.54 12.12 8.34
CA GLY A 290 -20.23 12.68 8.01
C GLY A 290 -19.06 11.70 8.15
N SER A 291 -19.30 10.39 8.15
CA SER A 291 -18.26 9.36 8.34
C SER A 291 -17.19 9.35 7.24
N ILE A 292 -17.59 9.63 6.00
CA ILE A 292 -16.65 9.77 4.87
C ILE A 292 -15.74 10.99 5.11
N SER A 293 -16.33 12.12 5.49
CA SER A 293 -15.58 13.36 5.77
C SER A 293 -14.62 13.18 6.94
N TYR A 294 -15.02 12.45 7.98
CA TYR A 294 -14.17 12.08 9.12
C TYR A 294 -12.94 11.29 8.67
N ALA A 295 -13.14 10.18 7.94
CA ALA A 295 -12.03 9.34 7.49
C ALA A 295 -11.06 10.10 6.55
N MET A 296 -11.59 10.92 5.65
CA MET A 296 -10.77 11.78 4.78
C MET A 296 -10.01 12.86 5.56
N ALA A 297 -10.60 13.43 6.61
CA ALA A 297 -9.91 14.38 7.48
C ALA A 297 -8.75 13.70 8.22
N ARG A 298 -8.98 12.48 8.72
CA ARG A 298 -7.95 11.67 9.38
C ARG A 298 -6.79 11.32 8.43
N ALA A 299 -7.09 10.98 7.18
CA ALA A 299 -6.05 10.76 6.16
C ALA A 299 -5.21 12.02 5.91
N ARG A 300 -5.83 13.21 5.87
CA ARG A 300 -5.12 14.50 5.74
C ARG A 300 -4.22 14.81 6.94
N GLU A 301 -4.65 14.47 8.16
CA GLU A 301 -3.81 14.61 9.36
C GLU A 301 -2.52 13.78 9.25
N PHE A 302 -2.63 12.54 8.76
CA PHE A 302 -1.46 11.69 8.54
C PHE A 302 -0.53 12.25 7.44
N VAL A 303 -1.05 12.78 6.34
CA VAL A 303 -0.20 13.43 5.33
C VAL A 303 0.50 14.69 5.88
N ALA A 304 -0.20 15.48 6.69
CA ALA A 304 0.42 16.64 7.35
C ALA A 304 1.56 16.20 8.30
N ALA A 305 1.36 15.11 9.04
CA ALA A 305 2.40 14.52 9.89
C ALA A 305 3.59 14.00 9.06
N ALA A 306 3.33 13.31 7.93
CA ALA A 306 4.37 12.87 7.01
C ALA A 306 5.22 14.05 6.50
N ASN A 307 4.58 15.12 6.01
CA ASN A 307 5.27 16.31 5.53
C ASN A 307 6.08 17.03 6.62
N THR A 308 5.67 16.92 7.89
CA THR A 308 6.44 17.44 9.02
C THR A 308 7.78 16.72 9.19
N ASP A 309 7.82 15.39 9.02
CA ASP A 309 9.08 14.64 9.07
C ASP A 309 10.06 14.99 7.93
N LEU A 310 9.55 15.44 6.78
CA LEU A 310 10.39 15.94 5.68
C LEU A 310 11.04 17.30 5.99
N ALA A 311 10.65 18.00 7.06
CA ALA A 311 11.27 19.26 7.45
C ALA A 311 12.75 19.10 7.85
N LEU A 312 13.18 17.89 8.23
CA LEU A 312 14.59 17.58 8.56
C LEU A 312 15.53 17.56 7.35
N PHE A 313 15.01 17.67 6.14
CA PHE A 313 15.78 17.64 4.89
C PHE A 313 15.77 19.01 4.21
N GLU A 314 16.88 19.36 3.56
CA GLU A 314 16.97 20.56 2.73
C GLU A 314 16.02 20.47 1.51
N ASP A 315 15.58 21.62 1.02
CA ASP A 315 14.77 21.66 -0.20
C ASP A 315 15.56 21.11 -1.40
N SER A 316 14.96 20.17 -2.10
CA SER A 316 15.58 19.44 -3.20
C SER A 316 14.49 18.79 -4.07
N PRO A 317 14.78 18.47 -5.35
CA PRO A 317 13.81 17.79 -6.20
C PRO A 317 13.22 16.50 -5.59
N PRO A 318 14.00 15.60 -4.95
CA PRO A 318 13.44 14.43 -4.27
C PRO A 318 12.52 14.77 -3.10
N LYS A 319 12.83 15.80 -2.29
CA LYS A 319 11.96 16.25 -1.20
C LYS A 319 10.61 16.76 -1.72
N ARG A 320 10.63 17.58 -2.78
CA ARG A 320 9.41 18.09 -3.42
C ARG A 320 8.60 16.96 -4.05
N ALA A 321 9.26 16.00 -4.70
CA ALA A 321 8.60 14.81 -5.23
C ALA A 321 7.91 13.98 -4.13
N LEU A 322 8.57 13.75 -2.99
CA LEU A 322 7.95 13.04 -1.85
C LEU A 322 6.72 13.76 -1.31
N SER A 323 6.76 15.10 -1.26
CA SER A 323 5.61 15.91 -0.83
C SER A 323 4.44 15.79 -1.82
N VAL A 324 4.73 15.86 -3.13
CA VAL A 324 3.73 15.66 -4.19
C VAL A 324 3.14 14.24 -4.16
N VAL A 325 3.97 13.22 -3.93
CA VAL A 325 3.50 11.83 -3.76
C VAL A 325 2.58 11.74 -2.54
N ALA A 326 2.91 12.40 -1.42
CA ALA A 326 2.08 12.40 -0.23
C ALA A 326 0.70 13.02 -0.47
N ASP A 327 0.66 14.18 -1.13
CA ASP A 327 -0.59 14.85 -1.48
C ASP A 327 -1.41 14.04 -2.50
N TYR A 328 -0.74 13.37 -3.45
CA TYR A 328 -1.41 12.50 -4.42
C TYR A 328 -2.12 11.31 -3.75
N MET A 329 -1.57 10.74 -2.68
CA MET A 329 -2.19 9.57 -2.02
C MET A 329 -3.56 9.89 -1.39
N VAL A 330 -3.82 11.16 -1.04
CA VAL A 330 -5.09 11.59 -0.45
C VAL A 330 -6.07 12.17 -1.46
N ASN A 331 -5.57 12.75 -2.56
CA ASN A 331 -6.41 13.40 -3.57
C ASN A 331 -6.67 12.54 -4.82
N ARG A 332 -6.28 11.26 -4.81
CA ARG A 332 -6.47 10.37 -5.97
C ARG A 332 -7.93 10.00 -6.16
N ASP A 333 -8.41 10.12 -7.40
CA ASP A 333 -9.55 9.36 -7.89
C ASP A 333 -9.06 7.92 -8.21
N ARG A 334 -9.90 6.92 -7.90
CA ARG A 334 -9.58 5.47 -7.97
C ARG A 334 -8.66 5.06 -9.14
#